data_AF-A0A953P791-F1
#
_entry.id   AF-A0A953P791-F1
#
_cell.length_a   1.000
_cell.length_b   1.000
_cell.length_c   1.000
_cell.angle_alpha   90.00
_cell.angle_beta   90.00
_cell.angle_gamma   90.00
#
_symmetry.space_group_name_H-M   'P 1'
#
loop_
_entity.id
_entity.type
_entity.pdbx_description
1 polymer ?
#
loop_
_entity_poly.entity_id
_entity_poly.type
_entity_poly.pdbx_seq_one_letter_code
_entity_poly.pdbx_strand_id
1 'polypeptide(L)'
;MTMALVILAGALSAAGDNFTPGCPVPYGGIQQQRPIDGQCGLAGAAENPASAAQDKAKNNLCASGSAVPLTISAFDELQQAAEEKGVTFGNQHVPHPEPLPADRSVLKDLIQSGGAPVGEGTMVVYVGFILKTKIASKEGVNCHLPGKAANDIHIVMGKRPDDAECNSVTAEMIPHFRPASWDKITFAAVMAKLKKHPVRISGQMFFDASHAYCGHPEFLPMGDPHRRSLWEIHPVYALDVCRNKTLAGCKVDKDAVWTAFDSWVQNPQ
;
A
#
# COMPACT_ATOMS: atom_id res chain seq x y z
N MET A 1 -45.08 -24.44 -39.84
CA MET A 1 -44.34 -23.16 -39.85
C MET A 1 -44.04 -22.83 -38.39
N THR A 2 -42.93 -23.37 -37.89
CA THR A 2 -42.61 -23.35 -36.46
C THR A 2 -41.48 -22.34 -36.28
N MET A 3 -41.81 -21.21 -35.67
CA MET A 3 -40.89 -20.09 -35.47
C MET A 3 -40.04 -20.41 -34.24
N ALA A 4 -38.75 -20.69 -34.45
CA ALA A 4 -37.79 -20.85 -33.37
C ALA A 4 -37.38 -19.47 -32.86
N LEU A 5 -37.77 -19.15 -31.63
CA LEU A 5 -37.37 -17.93 -30.93
C LEU A 5 -35.95 -18.13 -30.38
N VAL A 6 -34.96 -17.54 -31.04
CA VAL A 6 -33.58 -17.50 -30.53
C VAL A 6 -33.51 -16.43 -29.44
N ILE A 7 -33.44 -16.85 -28.18
CA ILE A 7 -33.15 -15.96 -27.05
C ILE A 7 -31.64 -15.73 -27.04
N LEU A 8 -31.19 -14.60 -27.58
CA LEU A 8 -29.83 -14.11 -27.29
C LEU A 8 -29.79 -13.71 -25.82
N ALA A 9 -29.20 -14.57 -24.99
CA ALA A 9 -28.75 -14.18 -23.66
C ALA A 9 -27.59 -13.18 -23.83
N GLY A 10 -27.92 -11.89 -23.82
CA GLY A 10 -26.92 -10.84 -23.65
C GLY A 10 -26.28 -11.01 -22.29
N ALA A 11 -24.98 -11.31 -22.24
CA ALA A 11 -24.20 -11.16 -21.03
C ALA A 11 -24.26 -9.67 -20.63
N LEU A 12 -25.05 -9.35 -19.60
CA LEU A 12 -24.89 -8.11 -18.86
C LEU A 12 -23.50 -8.19 -18.20
N SER A 13 -22.48 -7.66 -18.87
CA SER A 13 -21.26 -7.28 -18.18
C SER A 13 -21.68 -6.28 -17.12
N ALA A 14 -21.59 -6.64 -15.84
CA ALA A 14 -21.64 -5.66 -14.77
C ALA A 14 -20.58 -4.61 -15.10
N ALA A 15 -21.01 -3.41 -15.48
CA ALA A 15 -20.09 -2.31 -15.67
C ALA A 15 -19.45 -2.06 -14.30
N GLY A 16 -18.12 -2.23 -14.20
CA GLY A 16 -17.40 -1.93 -12.97
C GLY A 16 -17.56 -0.46 -12.62
N ASP A 17 -17.63 -0.16 -11.32
CA ASP A 17 -17.66 1.22 -10.85
C ASP A 17 -16.34 1.91 -11.23
N ASN A 18 -16.44 3.14 -11.75
CA ASN A 18 -15.26 3.94 -12.06
C ASN A 18 -14.55 4.36 -10.77
N PHE A 19 -13.22 4.28 -10.76
CA PHE A 19 -12.42 4.82 -9.69
C PHE A 19 -12.44 6.35 -9.70
N THR A 20 -12.99 6.94 -8.64
CA THR A 20 -13.05 8.40 -8.46
C THR A 20 -12.31 8.76 -7.17
N PRO A 21 -11.08 9.31 -7.24
CA PRO A 21 -10.27 9.57 -6.04
C PRO A 21 -10.95 10.53 -5.04
N GLY A 22 -11.74 11.48 -5.53
CA GLY A 22 -12.34 12.56 -4.71
C GLY A 22 -11.42 13.77 -4.47
N CYS A 23 -10.18 13.71 -4.97
CA CYS A 23 -9.18 14.78 -4.94
C CYS A 23 -8.24 14.66 -6.16
N PRO A 24 -7.37 15.63 -6.43
CA PRO A 24 -6.27 15.45 -7.37
C PRO A 24 -5.36 14.31 -6.93
N VAL A 25 -5.02 13.41 -7.85
CA VAL A 25 -4.10 12.29 -7.59
C VAL A 25 -2.72 12.84 -7.16
N PRO A 26 -2.10 12.32 -6.08
CA PRO A 26 -0.85 12.86 -5.54
C PRO A 26 0.34 12.86 -6.50
N TYR A 27 0.37 11.91 -7.44
CA TYR A 27 1.38 11.80 -8.51
C TYR A 27 0.84 12.27 -9.88
N GLY A 28 -0.10 13.22 -9.88
CA GLY A 28 -0.80 13.70 -11.08
C GLY A 28 0.09 14.14 -12.24
N GLY A 29 1.31 14.62 -11.97
CA GLY A 29 2.28 15.02 -13.00
C GLY A 29 2.85 13.85 -13.83
N ILE A 30 2.76 12.62 -13.32
CA ILE A 30 3.25 11.40 -13.97
C ILE A 30 2.20 10.28 -14.02
N GLN A 31 0.96 10.58 -13.62
CA GLN A 31 -0.13 9.62 -13.58
C GLN A 31 -0.43 9.06 -14.97
N GLN A 32 -0.97 7.85 -15.03
CA GLN A 32 -1.41 7.25 -16.27
C GLN A 32 -2.74 6.56 -16.06
N GLN A 33 -3.70 6.80 -16.96
CA GLN A 33 -4.94 6.03 -16.98
C GLN A 33 -4.61 4.54 -17.13
N ARG A 34 -5.13 3.72 -16.22
CA ARG A 34 -5.03 2.26 -16.24
C ARG A 34 -6.41 1.64 -16.53
N PRO A 35 -6.46 0.43 -17.11
CA PRO A 35 -7.73 -0.26 -17.34
C PRO A 35 -8.59 -0.42 -16.08
N ILE A 36 -7.94 -0.66 -14.93
CA ILE A 36 -8.62 -0.85 -13.64
C ILE A 36 -9.39 0.39 -13.17
N ASP A 37 -8.97 1.59 -13.57
CA ASP A 37 -9.63 2.85 -13.18
C ASP A 37 -11.07 2.95 -13.69
N GLY A 38 -11.42 2.20 -14.75
CA GLY A 38 -12.80 2.08 -15.27
C GLY A 38 -13.46 0.74 -14.97
N GLN A 39 -12.86 -0.09 -14.11
CA GLN A 39 -13.34 -1.45 -13.81
C GLN A 39 -13.51 -1.72 -12.31
N CYS A 40 -12.84 -0.95 -11.45
CA CYS A 40 -12.87 -1.14 -10.02
C CYS A 40 -12.94 0.21 -9.29
N GLY A 41 -13.99 0.40 -8.49
CA GLY A 41 -14.20 1.63 -7.72
C GLY A 41 -13.43 1.63 -6.41
N LEU A 42 -13.53 2.74 -5.65
CA LEU A 42 -12.82 2.91 -4.36
C LEU A 42 -13.07 1.77 -3.36
N ALA A 43 -14.27 1.20 -3.34
CA ALA A 43 -14.66 0.16 -2.40
C ALA A 43 -14.30 -1.26 -2.86
N GLY A 44 -13.63 -1.41 -4.02
CA GLY A 44 -13.32 -2.73 -4.56
C GLY A 44 -14.56 -3.57 -4.83
N ALA A 45 -14.42 -4.89 -4.67
CA ALA A 45 -15.49 -5.88 -4.67
C ALA A 45 -15.93 -6.25 -3.24
N ALA A 46 -15.86 -5.31 -2.30
CA ALA A 46 -16.21 -5.54 -0.90
C ALA A 46 -17.60 -6.16 -0.71
N GLU A 47 -17.67 -7.22 0.08
CA GLU A 47 -18.90 -8.00 0.33
C GLU A 47 -19.69 -7.48 1.53
N ASN A 48 -19.05 -6.69 2.41
CA ASN A 48 -19.66 -6.15 3.62
C ASN A 48 -19.12 -4.73 3.96
N PRO A 49 -19.81 -3.96 4.82
CA PRO A 49 -19.41 -2.59 5.14
C PRO A 49 -17.99 -2.44 5.72
N ALA A 50 -17.52 -3.40 6.52
CA ALA A 50 -16.18 -3.35 7.11
C ALA A 50 -15.08 -3.55 6.05
N SER A 51 -15.26 -4.53 5.15
CA SER A 51 -14.40 -4.71 3.98
C SER A 51 -14.42 -3.49 3.06
N ALA A 52 -15.59 -2.90 2.82
CA ALA A 52 -15.72 -1.69 2.00
C ALA A 52 -15.01 -0.48 2.64
N ALA A 53 -15.04 -0.36 3.97
CA ALA A 53 -14.32 0.69 4.69
C ALA A 53 -12.79 0.50 4.58
N GLN A 54 -12.31 -0.73 4.70
CA GLN A 54 -10.89 -1.03 4.52
C GLN A 54 -10.44 -0.79 3.07
N ASP A 55 -11.18 -1.28 2.08
CA ASP A 55 -10.83 -1.12 0.66
C ASP A 55 -10.80 0.36 0.26
N LYS A 56 -11.75 1.16 0.76
CA LYS A 56 -11.72 2.63 0.59
C LYS A 56 -10.48 3.26 1.22
N ALA A 57 -10.06 2.79 2.39
CA ALA A 57 -8.85 3.28 3.05
C ALA A 57 -7.58 2.86 2.27
N LYS A 58 -7.48 1.60 1.82
CA LYS A 58 -6.41 1.09 0.94
C LYS A 58 -6.32 1.89 -0.35
N ASN A 59 -7.44 2.25 -0.95
CA ASN A 59 -7.52 3.03 -2.19
C ASN A 59 -7.51 4.56 -1.99
N ASN A 60 -7.34 5.08 -0.77
CA ASN A 60 -7.44 6.52 -0.53
C ASN A 60 -6.20 7.26 -1.05
N LEU A 61 -6.39 8.05 -2.11
CA LEU A 61 -5.36 8.94 -2.68
C LEU A 61 -5.43 10.38 -2.15
N CYS A 62 -6.21 10.63 -1.09
CA CYS A 62 -6.53 11.98 -0.61
C CYS A 62 -6.00 12.32 0.78
N ALA A 63 -5.07 11.54 1.34
CA ALA A 63 -4.34 12.00 2.51
C ALA A 63 -3.62 13.33 2.17
N SER A 64 -3.74 14.31 3.05
CA SER A 64 -3.32 15.69 2.79
C SER A 64 -2.54 16.26 3.98
N GLY A 65 -2.00 17.45 3.80
CA GLY A 65 -1.13 18.09 4.79
C GLY A 65 0.34 17.70 4.66
N SER A 66 1.17 18.19 5.58
CA SER A 66 2.60 17.92 5.61
C SER A 66 2.86 16.47 6.01
N ALA A 67 3.74 15.79 5.28
CA ALA A 67 4.12 14.42 5.60
C ALA A 67 4.88 14.35 6.93
N VAL A 68 4.35 13.57 7.88
CA VAL A 68 5.00 13.33 9.18
C VAL A 68 6.14 12.33 9.00
N PRO A 69 7.40 12.68 9.35
CA PRO A 69 8.51 11.73 9.26
C PRO A 69 8.40 10.63 10.30
N LEU A 70 8.43 9.38 9.86
CA LEU A 70 8.37 8.21 10.74
C LEU A 70 9.74 7.56 10.92
N THR A 71 9.99 7.08 12.13
CA THR A 71 11.00 6.07 12.42
C THR A 71 10.41 4.68 12.26
N ILE A 72 11.25 3.64 12.24
CA ILE A 72 10.73 2.27 12.26
C ILE A 72 9.99 1.94 13.57
N SER A 73 10.33 2.59 14.69
CA SER A 73 9.67 2.35 15.98
C SER A 73 8.25 2.88 16.01
N ALA A 74 7.95 3.94 15.25
CA ALA A 74 6.60 4.47 15.14
C ALA A 74 5.59 3.41 14.64
N PHE A 75 6.02 2.45 13.81
CA PHE A 75 5.17 1.35 13.37
C PHE A 75 4.86 0.33 14.48
N ASP A 76 5.79 0.14 15.43
CA ASP A 76 5.54 -0.69 16.63
C ASP A 76 4.60 0.04 17.59
N GLU A 77 4.85 1.33 17.81
CA GLU A 77 4.03 2.19 18.68
C GLU A 77 2.58 2.26 18.16
N LEU A 78 2.40 2.39 16.84
CA LEU A 78 1.08 2.32 16.19
C LEU A 78 0.41 0.94 16.36
N GLN A 79 1.16 -0.15 16.22
CA GLN A 79 0.63 -1.51 16.40
C GLN A 79 0.16 -1.71 17.84
N GLN A 80 1.02 -1.36 18.81
CA GLN A 80 0.71 -1.42 20.23
C GLN A 80 -0.52 -0.58 20.56
N ALA A 81 -0.61 0.65 20.07
CA ALA A 81 -1.75 1.53 20.31
C ALA A 81 -3.07 0.97 19.74
N ALA A 82 -3.03 0.31 18.57
CA ALA A 82 -4.20 -0.36 18.00
C ALA A 82 -4.66 -1.55 18.88
N GLU A 83 -3.72 -2.37 19.35
CA GLU A 83 -3.99 -3.49 20.25
C GLU A 83 -4.53 -3.04 21.62
N GLU A 84 -3.94 -2.00 22.21
CA GLU A 84 -4.39 -1.43 23.49
C GLU A 84 -5.81 -0.84 23.40
N LYS A 85 -6.20 -0.35 22.22
CA LYS A 85 -7.57 0.07 21.93
C LYS A 85 -8.53 -1.08 21.62
N GLY A 86 -8.05 -2.32 21.59
CA GLY A 86 -8.87 -3.50 21.27
C GLY A 86 -9.35 -3.52 19.82
N VAL A 87 -8.59 -2.95 18.89
CA VAL A 87 -8.91 -3.04 17.45
C VAL A 87 -8.85 -4.50 17.02
N THR A 88 -9.92 -4.99 16.41
CA THR A 88 -9.96 -6.35 15.84
C THR A 88 -9.16 -6.41 14.53
N PHE A 89 -8.39 -7.48 14.36
CA PHE A 89 -7.67 -7.80 13.12
C PHE A 89 -7.37 -9.29 13.10
N GLY A 90 -7.10 -9.83 11.92
CA GLY A 90 -6.71 -11.23 11.76
C GLY A 90 -6.79 -11.68 10.31
N ASN A 91 -6.16 -12.82 10.02
CA ASN A 91 -6.06 -13.34 8.67
C ASN A 91 -7.45 -13.66 8.08
N GLN A 92 -7.89 -12.92 7.06
CA GLN A 92 -9.23 -13.11 6.46
C GLN A 92 -9.33 -14.38 5.58
N HIS A 93 -8.23 -15.11 5.39
CA HIS A 93 -8.17 -16.32 4.58
C HIS A 93 -8.17 -17.61 5.40
N VAL A 94 -8.37 -17.52 6.72
CA VAL A 94 -8.54 -18.70 7.58
C VAL A 94 -10.01 -19.09 7.73
N PRO A 95 -10.34 -20.34 8.15
CA PRO A 95 -11.73 -20.80 8.27
C PRO A 95 -12.60 -20.02 9.27
N HIS A 96 -11.98 -19.38 10.26
CA HIS A 96 -12.65 -18.60 11.31
C HIS A 96 -11.93 -17.25 11.46
N PRO A 97 -12.09 -16.34 10.49
CA PRO A 97 -11.38 -15.07 10.52
C PRO A 97 -11.96 -14.17 11.61
N GLU A 98 -11.10 -13.48 12.34
CA GLU A 98 -11.51 -12.37 13.20
C GLU A 98 -12.16 -11.27 12.33
N PRO A 99 -13.22 -10.60 12.81
CA PRO A 99 -13.89 -9.59 12.01
C PRO A 99 -12.98 -8.36 11.82
N LEU A 100 -13.00 -7.80 10.61
CA LEU A 100 -12.43 -6.49 10.36
C LEU A 100 -13.08 -5.42 11.26
N PRO A 101 -12.34 -4.37 11.65
CA PRO A 101 -12.87 -3.34 12.53
C PRO A 101 -14.02 -2.61 11.85
N ALA A 102 -15.20 -2.67 12.47
CA ALA A 102 -16.41 -2.04 11.92
C ALA A 102 -16.31 -0.51 11.89
N ASP A 103 -15.63 0.07 12.89
CA ASP A 103 -15.31 1.50 12.94
C ASP A 103 -13.81 1.69 12.81
N ARG A 104 -13.38 2.29 11.71
CA ARG A 104 -11.97 2.62 11.47
C ARG A 104 -11.58 3.99 12.06
N SER A 105 -12.51 4.77 12.60
CA SER A 105 -12.20 6.05 13.25
C SER A 105 -11.30 5.88 14.48
N VAL A 106 -11.38 4.73 15.15
CA VAL A 106 -10.55 4.38 16.30
C VAL A 106 -9.05 4.29 15.97
N LEU A 107 -8.71 4.07 14.70
CA LEU A 107 -7.36 3.96 14.16
C LEU A 107 -6.72 5.33 13.89
N LYS A 108 -7.45 6.43 14.07
CA LYS A 108 -6.92 7.79 13.88
C LYS A 108 -6.20 8.27 15.13
N ASP A 109 -5.20 9.13 14.92
CA ASP A 109 -4.53 9.91 15.96
C ASP A 109 -4.07 9.06 17.15
N LEU A 110 -3.44 7.91 16.85
CA LEU A 110 -3.05 6.90 17.84
C LEU A 110 -1.80 7.27 18.62
N ILE A 111 -0.80 7.83 17.95
CA ILE A 111 0.48 8.19 18.54
C ILE A 111 0.84 9.64 18.20
N GLN A 112 1.87 10.18 18.86
CA GLN A 112 2.49 11.44 18.49
C GLN A 112 3.85 11.17 17.85
N SER A 113 4.08 11.71 16.66
CA SER A 113 5.38 11.65 15.99
C SER A 113 5.72 13.00 15.37
N GLY A 114 6.93 13.50 15.61
CA GLY A 114 7.35 14.81 15.09
C GLY A 114 6.45 15.98 15.53
N GLY A 115 5.74 15.85 16.66
CA GLY A 115 4.80 16.87 17.16
C GLY A 115 3.43 16.88 16.49
N ALA A 116 3.10 15.85 15.71
CA ALA A 116 1.79 15.68 15.08
C ALA A 116 1.17 14.32 15.45
N PRO A 117 -0.17 14.23 15.52
CA PRO A 117 -0.85 12.96 15.66
C PRO A 117 -0.67 12.10 14.40
N VAL A 118 -0.46 10.79 14.60
CA VAL A 118 -0.32 9.81 13.53
C VAL A 118 -1.29 8.65 13.76
N GLY A 119 -1.99 8.26 12.69
CA GLY A 119 -2.86 7.09 12.62
C GLY A 119 -3.33 6.89 11.18
N GLU A 120 -4.41 6.15 11.00
CA GLU A 120 -4.95 5.90 9.67
C GLU A 120 -5.40 7.19 8.97
N GLY A 121 -4.98 7.35 7.71
CA GLY A 121 -5.26 8.53 6.91
C GLY A 121 -4.22 9.65 7.04
N THR A 122 -3.27 9.54 7.97
CA THR A 122 -2.19 10.53 8.11
C THR A 122 -1.24 10.48 6.92
N MET A 123 -0.88 11.64 6.36
CA MET A 123 0.19 11.74 5.37
C MET A 123 1.54 11.56 6.07
N VAL A 124 2.33 10.56 5.67
CA VAL A 124 3.59 10.18 6.32
C VAL A 124 4.73 10.06 5.32
N VAL A 125 5.96 10.13 5.82
CA VAL A 125 7.17 9.87 5.04
C VAL A 125 8.13 8.99 5.83
N TYR A 126 8.68 7.96 5.18
CA TYR A 126 9.63 7.04 5.77
C TYR A 126 10.87 6.88 4.89
N VAL A 127 12.04 6.74 5.53
CA VAL A 127 13.31 6.48 4.86
C VAL A 127 13.86 5.12 5.28
N GLY A 128 14.12 4.25 4.32
CA GLY A 128 14.63 2.89 4.54
C GLY A 128 15.28 2.30 3.30
N PHE A 129 15.69 1.04 3.37
CA PHE A 129 16.15 0.27 2.21
C PHE A 129 15.04 -0.67 1.74
N ILE A 130 14.86 -0.79 0.42
CA ILE A 130 13.96 -1.81 -0.13
C ILE A 130 14.65 -3.17 -0.06
N LEU A 131 14.03 -4.12 0.62
CA LEU A 131 14.51 -5.50 0.76
C LEU A 131 14.06 -6.35 -0.43
N LYS A 132 12.80 -6.20 -0.85
CA LYS A 132 12.22 -6.84 -2.04
C LYS A 132 10.97 -6.11 -2.49
N THR A 133 10.57 -6.37 -3.73
CA THR A 133 9.29 -5.96 -4.29
C THR A 133 8.55 -7.17 -4.83
N LYS A 134 7.23 -7.19 -4.71
CA LYS A 134 6.36 -8.28 -5.19
C LYS A 134 5.06 -7.70 -5.72
N ILE A 135 4.57 -8.26 -6.82
CA ILE A 135 3.21 -7.98 -7.28
C ILE A 135 2.22 -8.73 -6.37
N ALA A 136 1.25 -8.00 -5.83
CA ALA A 136 0.17 -8.54 -5.03
C ALA A 136 -0.67 -9.57 -5.79
N SER A 137 -1.43 -10.38 -5.07
CA SER A 137 -2.44 -11.24 -5.67
C SER A 137 -3.72 -10.46 -5.97
N LYS A 138 -4.69 -11.14 -6.59
CA LYS A 138 -6.06 -10.63 -6.71
C LYS A 138 -6.69 -10.52 -5.31
N GLU A 139 -7.39 -9.43 -5.05
CA GLU A 139 -7.97 -9.08 -3.74
C GLU A 139 -9.30 -8.33 -3.92
N GLY A 140 -10.07 -8.16 -2.85
CA GLY A 140 -11.32 -7.39 -2.90
C GLY A 140 -11.07 -5.97 -3.40
N VAL A 141 -10.03 -5.31 -2.88
CA VAL A 141 -9.65 -3.92 -3.22
C VAL A 141 -9.39 -3.67 -4.71
N ASN A 142 -8.97 -4.69 -5.47
CA ASN A 142 -8.74 -4.61 -6.92
C ASN A 142 -9.79 -5.39 -7.74
N CYS A 143 -10.96 -5.64 -7.15
CA CYS A 143 -12.08 -6.34 -7.77
C CYS A 143 -11.71 -7.73 -8.32
N HIS A 144 -10.75 -8.37 -7.65
CA HIS A 144 -10.16 -9.65 -8.03
C HIS A 144 -9.60 -9.72 -9.45
N LEU A 145 -9.27 -8.57 -10.05
CA LEU A 145 -8.72 -8.51 -11.40
C LEU A 145 -7.36 -9.19 -11.44
N PRO A 146 -7.05 -9.95 -12.52
CA PRO A 146 -5.77 -10.61 -12.63
C PRO A 146 -4.70 -9.69 -13.22
N GLY A 147 -3.45 -9.98 -12.86
CA GLY A 147 -2.29 -9.50 -13.60
C GLY A 147 -1.62 -8.27 -12.98
N LYS A 148 -0.36 -8.06 -13.38
CA LYS A 148 0.55 -7.11 -12.72
C LYS A 148 0.07 -5.65 -12.79
N ALA A 149 -0.68 -5.29 -13.81
CA ALA A 149 -1.19 -3.93 -14.00
C ALA A 149 -2.40 -3.60 -13.12
N ALA A 150 -3.13 -4.62 -12.66
CA ALA A 150 -4.35 -4.46 -11.87
C ALA A 150 -4.11 -4.71 -10.36
N ASN A 151 -2.90 -5.08 -9.96
CA ASN A 151 -2.59 -5.46 -8.60
C ASN A 151 -1.57 -4.50 -7.98
N ASP A 152 -1.58 -4.42 -6.65
CA ASP A 152 -0.65 -3.61 -5.88
C ASP A 152 0.78 -4.10 -6.06
N ILE A 153 1.74 -3.20 -5.86
CA ILE A 153 3.15 -3.56 -5.74
C ILE A 153 3.54 -3.43 -4.27
N HIS A 154 3.74 -4.55 -3.60
CA HIS A 154 4.27 -4.58 -2.24
C HIS A 154 5.75 -4.22 -2.26
N ILE A 155 6.15 -3.31 -1.39
CA ILE A 155 7.51 -2.84 -1.18
C ILE A 155 7.86 -3.12 0.28
N VAL A 156 8.75 -4.10 0.47
CA VAL A 156 9.23 -4.48 1.79
C VAL A 156 10.43 -3.62 2.13
N MET A 157 10.40 -2.91 3.27
CA MET A 157 11.43 -1.95 3.66
C MET A 157 12.04 -2.23 5.04
N GLY A 158 13.37 -2.24 5.10
CA GLY A 158 14.14 -2.40 6.34
C GLY A 158 15.06 -1.21 6.64
N LYS A 159 15.67 -1.23 7.82
CA LYS A 159 16.74 -0.28 8.20
C LYS A 159 18.07 -0.61 7.53
N ARG A 160 18.26 -1.86 7.12
CA ARG A 160 19.43 -2.36 6.41
C ARG A 160 19.01 -3.15 5.17
N PRO A 161 19.85 -3.23 4.12
CA PRO A 161 19.55 -3.98 2.91
C PRO A 161 19.31 -5.49 3.11
N ASP A 162 19.79 -6.04 4.23
CA ASP A 162 19.80 -7.47 4.57
C ASP A 162 18.93 -7.81 5.79
N ASP A 163 18.07 -6.88 6.24
CA ASP A 163 17.15 -7.16 7.35
C ASP A 163 16.23 -8.34 7.03
N ALA A 164 15.90 -9.13 8.05
CA ALA A 164 14.87 -10.13 7.95
C ALA A 164 13.50 -9.48 7.69
N GLU A 165 12.66 -10.13 6.89
CA GLU A 165 11.37 -9.58 6.49
C GLU A 165 10.44 -9.29 7.68
N CYS A 166 10.43 -10.14 8.70
CA CYS A 166 9.69 -9.89 9.93
C CYS A 166 10.10 -8.62 10.68
N ASN A 167 11.28 -8.05 10.41
CA ASN A 167 11.73 -6.78 11.00
C ASN A 167 11.40 -5.57 10.12
N SER A 168 10.75 -5.79 8.98
CA SER A 168 10.45 -4.79 7.96
C SER A 168 9.09 -4.12 8.16
N VAL A 169 8.90 -3.00 7.47
CA VAL A 169 7.61 -2.34 7.26
C VAL A 169 7.22 -2.47 5.80
N THR A 170 5.92 -2.35 5.51
CA THR A 170 5.39 -2.47 4.14
C THR A 170 4.93 -1.12 3.62
N ALA A 171 5.15 -0.88 2.34
CA ALA A 171 4.52 0.19 1.58
C ALA A 171 3.98 -0.39 0.28
N GLU A 172 2.87 0.12 -0.24
CA GLU A 172 2.20 -0.46 -1.40
C GLU A 172 1.80 0.59 -2.44
N MET A 173 2.14 0.32 -3.70
CA MET A 173 1.70 1.14 -4.84
C MET A 173 0.43 0.54 -5.43
N ILE A 174 -0.71 1.20 -5.23
CA ILE A 174 -1.98 0.79 -5.83
C ILE A 174 -1.92 0.87 -7.37
N PRO A 175 -2.71 0.08 -8.10
CA PRO A 175 -2.74 0.07 -9.55
C PRO A 175 -3.43 1.31 -10.13
N HIS A 176 -4.30 1.96 -9.36
CA HIS A 176 -5.11 3.09 -9.83
C HIS A 176 -4.23 4.27 -10.22
N PHE A 177 -4.38 4.75 -11.45
CA PHE A 177 -3.57 5.82 -12.05
C PHE A 177 -2.04 5.64 -11.99
N ARG A 178 -1.54 4.45 -11.63
CA ARG A 178 -0.12 4.22 -11.32
C ARG A 178 0.76 4.58 -12.51
N PRO A 179 1.86 5.35 -12.34
CA PRO A 179 2.79 5.63 -13.44
C PRO A 179 3.41 4.34 -14.01
N ALA A 180 3.55 4.20 -15.34
CA ALA A 180 4.20 3.01 -15.93
C ALA A 180 5.68 2.89 -15.55
N SER A 181 6.34 4.00 -15.23
CA SER A 181 7.71 3.97 -14.72
C SER A 181 7.81 3.22 -13.39
N TRP A 182 6.76 3.24 -12.55
CA TRP A 182 6.74 2.59 -11.25
C TRP A 182 6.69 1.06 -11.37
N ASP A 183 6.09 0.50 -12.43
CA ASP A 183 6.07 -0.95 -12.68
C ASP A 183 7.50 -1.54 -12.80
N LYS A 184 8.47 -0.72 -13.24
CA LYS A 184 9.88 -1.09 -13.37
C LYS A 184 10.55 -1.41 -12.02
N ILE A 185 9.97 -1.01 -10.90
CA ILE A 185 10.49 -1.35 -9.56
C ILE A 185 10.49 -2.87 -9.30
N THR A 186 9.73 -3.64 -10.09
CA THR A 186 9.71 -5.11 -10.01
C THR A 186 10.76 -5.78 -10.90
N PHE A 187 11.49 -5.02 -11.71
CA PHE A 187 12.48 -5.57 -12.64
C PHE A 187 13.77 -5.89 -11.90
N ALA A 188 14.28 -7.11 -12.07
CA ALA A 188 15.48 -7.58 -11.37
C ALA A 188 16.69 -6.63 -11.57
N ALA A 189 16.90 -6.11 -12.78
CA ALA A 189 17.99 -5.18 -13.08
C ALA A 189 17.85 -3.82 -12.36
N VAL A 190 16.63 -3.33 -12.19
CA VAL A 190 16.33 -2.10 -11.44
C VAL A 190 16.55 -2.35 -9.95
N MET A 191 16.01 -3.46 -9.43
CA MET A 191 16.17 -3.84 -8.02
C MET A 191 17.62 -4.07 -7.63
N ALA A 192 18.44 -4.67 -8.49
CA ALA A 192 19.87 -4.88 -8.22
C ALA A 192 20.64 -3.59 -7.95
N LYS A 193 20.15 -2.45 -8.49
CA LYS A 193 20.70 -1.12 -8.24
C LYS A 193 19.99 -0.43 -7.08
N LEU A 194 18.67 -0.47 -7.07
CA LEU A 194 17.83 0.21 -6.07
C LEU A 194 18.14 -0.23 -4.63
N LYS A 195 18.38 -1.54 -4.40
CA LYS A 195 18.72 -2.08 -3.07
C LYS A 195 20.02 -1.50 -2.46
N LYS A 196 20.86 -0.83 -3.26
CA LYS A 196 22.12 -0.19 -2.80
C LYS A 196 21.89 1.20 -2.21
N HIS A 197 20.68 1.73 -2.32
CA HIS A 197 20.35 3.11 -1.96
C HIS A 197 19.16 3.11 -0.98
N PRO A 198 19.18 3.97 0.05
CA PRO A 198 17.97 4.31 0.76
C PRO A 198 16.94 4.95 -0.17
N VAL A 199 15.67 4.69 0.12
CA VAL A 199 14.53 5.32 -0.53
C VAL A 199 13.75 6.16 0.48
N ARG A 200 13.11 7.22 0.00
CA ARG A 200 12.13 8.02 0.74
C ARG A 200 10.76 7.73 0.14
N ILE A 201 9.87 7.15 0.93
CA ILE A 201 8.49 6.89 0.53
C ILE A 201 7.57 7.82 1.28
N SER A 202 6.72 8.53 0.56
CA SER A 202 5.64 9.33 1.13
C SER A 202 4.30 8.76 0.70
N GLY A 203 3.31 8.78 1.58
CA GLY A 203 1.97 8.28 1.30
C GLY A 203 1.08 8.30 2.53
N GLN A 204 -0.05 7.64 2.42
CA GLN A 204 -0.99 7.52 3.53
C GLN A 204 -0.57 6.42 4.49
N MET A 205 -0.74 6.67 5.79
CA MET A 205 -0.68 5.63 6.81
C MET A 205 -1.99 4.82 6.84
N PHE A 206 -1.90 3.49 6.75
CA PHE A 206 -3.03 2.58 6.64
C PHE A 206 -2.83 1.35 7.54
N PHE A 207 -3.91 0.83 8.14
CA PHE A 207 -3.88 -0.37 8.96
C PHE A 207 -4.52 -1.56 8.25
N ASP A 208 -3.72 -2.56 7.89
CA ASP A 208 -4.19 -3.75 7.21
C ASP A 208 -4.73 -4.79 8.19
N ALA A 209 -6.00 -4.63 8.57
CA ALA A 209 -6.64 -5.48 9.58
C ALA A 209 -6.92 -6.91 9.09
N SER A 210 -6.60 -7.22 7.84
CA SER A 210 -6.87 -8.53 7.22
C SER A 210 -5.82 -9.59 7.44
N HIS A 211 -4.84 -9.33 8.30
CA HIS A 211 -3.66 -10.17 8.53
C HIS A 211 -3.22 -10.16 9.98
N ALA A 212 -2.31 -11.07 10.32
CA ALA A 212 -1.50 -11.03 11.54
C ALA A 212 -0.04 -10.68 11.22
N TYR A 213 0.67 -10.05 12.16
CA TYR A 213 2.08 -9.66 11.99
C TYR A 213 3.03 -10.66 12.67
N CYS A 214 4.32 -10.62 12.32
CA CYS A 214 5.30 -11.55 12.89
C CYS A 214 5.40 -11.39 14.41
N GLY A 215 5.23 -12.51 15.13
CA GLY A 215 5.26 -12.55 16.60
C GLY A 215 3.88 -12.49 17.26
N HIS A 216 2.83 -12.13 16.51
CA HIS A 216 1.45 -12.26 16.98
C HIS A 216 1.08 -13.76 17.14
N PRO A 217 0.30 -14.16 18.16
CA PRO A 217 -0.08 -15.56 18.37
C PRO A 217 -0.80 -16.22 17.19
N GLU A 218 -1.53 -15.43 16.40
CA GLU A 218 -2.28 -15.90 15.23
C GLU A 218 -1.51 -15.80 13.91
N PHE A 219 -0.23 -15.41 13.95
CA PHE A 219 0.58 -15.28 12.74
C PHE A 219 0.76 -16.63 12.04
N LEU A 220 0.40 -16.67 10.75
CA LEU A 220 0.59 -17.82 9.88
C LEU A 220 1.69 -17.54 8.85
N PRO A 221 2.89 -18.15 8.97
CA PRO A 221 4.02 -17.86 8.08
C PRO A 221 3.75 -18.06 6.58
N MET A 222 2.77 -18.88 6.22
CA MET A 222 2.38 -19.15 4.83
C MET A 222 1.14 -18.36 4.38
N GLY A 223 0.39 -17.79 5.33
CA GLY A 223 -0.87 -17.09 5.07
C GLY A 223 -0.80 -15.57 5.31
N ASP A 224 0.20 -15.11 6.06
CA ASP A 224 0.38 -13.71 6.42
C ASP A 224 1.64 -13.11 5.81
N PRO A 225 1.61 -11.81 5.46
CA PRO A 225 2.81 -11.07 5.08
C PRO A 225 3.77 -10.99 6.26
N HIS A 226 5.05 -11.24 6.00
CA HIS A 226 6.09 -11.17 7.03
C HIS A 226 6.43 -9.70 7.28
N ARG A 227 6.00 -9.16 8.40
CA ARG A 227 6.22 -7.75 8.77
C ARG A 227 6.09 -7.57 10.27
N ARG A 228 6.68 -6.50 10.79
CA ARG A 228 6.69 -6.20 12.23
C ARG A 228 5.37 -5.65 12.76
N SER A 229 4.51 -5.17 11.87
CA SER A 229 3.31 -4.38 12.19
C SER A 229 2.34 -4.46 11.00
N LEU A 230 1.03 -4.34 11.26
CA LEU A 230 -0.01 -4.25 10.24
C LEU A 230 -0.16 -2.84 9.66
N TRP A 231 0.61 -1.87 10.19
CA TRP A 231 0.66 -0.52 9.65
C TRP A 231 1.55 -0.43 8.40
N GLU A 232 1.03 0.20 7.36
CA GLU A 232 1.66 0.32 6.04
C GLU A 232 1.57 1.73 5.48
N ILE A 233 2.54 2.10 4.64
CA ILE A 233 2.37 3.27 3.78
C ILE A 233 1.60 2.84 2.53
N HIS A 234 0.28 2.99 2.55
CA HIS A 234 -0.64 2.53 1.53
C HIS A 234 -1.81 3.52 1.36
N PRO A 235 -1.99 4.11 0.17
CA PRO A 235 -1.11 4.04 -1.00
C PRO A 235 0.19 4.84 -0.86
N VAL A 236 1.21 4.41 -1.61
CA VAL A 236 2.40 5.21 -1.92
C VAL A 236 2.03 6.36 -2.86
N TYR A 237 2.37 7.58 -2.47
CA TYR A 237 2.14 8.81 -3.24
C TYR A 237 3.41 9.32 -3.92
N ALA A 238 4.58 9.05 -3.33
CA ALA A 238 5.88 9.36 -3.91
C ALA A 238 6.93 8.34 -3.48
N LEU A 239 7.87 8.06 -4.38
CA LEU A 239 9.06 7.27 -4.12
C LEU A 239 10.27 8.02 -4.67
N ASP A 240 11.22 8.36 -3.81
CA ASP A 240 12.50 8.93 -4.18
C ASP A 240 13.65 7.98 -3.86
N VAL A 241 14.70 8.03 -4.68
CA VAL A 241 15.95 7.29 -4.49
C VAL A 241 17.04 8.25 -4.02
N CYS A 242 17.72 7.90 -2.94
CA CYS A 242 18.82 8.70 -2.44
C CYS A 242 20.08 8.50 -3.30
N ARG A 243 20.80 9.57 -3.64
CA ARG A 243 22.10 9.47 -4.31
C ARG A 243 23.20 8.84 -3.43
N ASN A 244 23.05 8.95 -2.11
CA ASN A 244 23.96 8.35 -1.15
C ASN A 244 23.54 6.90 -0.85
N LYS A 245 24.45 6.12 -0.25
CA LYS A 245 24.27 4.67 -0.01
C LYS A 245 23.99 4.31 1.45
N THR A 246 23.87 5.30 2.34
CA THR A 246 23.68 5.09 3.78
C THR A 246 22.58 6.01 4.31
N LEU A 247 21.81 5.53 5.30
CA LEU A 247 20.76 6.33 5.95
C LEU A 247 21.29 7.66 6.51
N ALA A 248 22.52 7.67 7.04
CA ALA A 248 23.15 8.88 7.57
C ALA A 248 23.29 9.99 6.51
N GLY A 249 23.55 9.61 5.25
CA GLY A 249 23.64 10.54 4.12
C GLY A 249 22.28 10.91 3.50
N CYS A 250 21.20 10.26 3.90
CA CYS A 250 19.88 10.35 3.28
C CYS A 250 18.86 10.92 4.25
N LYS A 251 19.06 12.20 4.61
CA LYS A 251 18.16 12.91 5.53
C LYS A 251 16.84 13.25 4.83
N VAL A 252 15.73 12.97 5.49
CA VAL A 252 14.37 13.08 4.93
C VAL A 252 14.05 14.48 4.42
N ASP A 253 14.59 15.50 5.07
CA ASP A 253 14.40 16.94 4.84
C ASP A 253 15.45 17.57 3.91
N LYS A 254 16.38 16.77 3.36
CA LYS A 254 17.45 17.26 2.49
C LYS A 254 17.17 16.95 1.02
N ASP A 255 16.27 17.69 0.38
CA ASP A 255 15.82 17.43 -1.00
C ASP A 255 16.94 17.23 -2.03
N ALA A 256 18.07 17.91 -1.88
CA ALA A 256 19.22 17.80 -2.80
C ALA A 256 19.87 16.39 -2.88
N VAL A 257 19.53 15.46 -1.99
CA VAL A 257 20.03 14.07 -2.06
C VAL A 257 19.03 13.09 -2.69
N TRP A 258 17.80 13.53 -2.95
CA TRP A 258 16.70 12.70 -3.41
C TRP A 258 16.45 12.90 -4.91
N THR A 259 16.11 11.82 -5.61
CA THR A 259 15.68 11.85 -7.02
C THR A 259 14.43 11.02 -7.15
N ALA A 260 13.36 11.60 -7.70
CA ALA A 260 12.11 10.89 -7.92
C ALA A 260 12.33 9.62 -8.74
N PHE A 261 11.68 8.51 -8.35
CA PHE A 261 11.93 7.20 -8.93
C PHE A 261 11.66 7.15 -10.44
N ASP A 262 10.63 7.84 -10.92
CA ASP A 262 10.29 7.92 -12.34
C ASP A 262 11.42 8.49 -13.20
N SER A 263 12.20 9.41 -12.64
CA SER A 263 13.36 10.04 -13.25
C SER A 263 14.62 9.19 -13.05
N TRP A 264 14.84 8.69 -11.82
CA TRP A 264 15.98 7.82 -11.50
C TRP A 264 15.98 6.54 -12.33
N VAL A 265 14.82 5.93 -12.56
CA VAL A 265 14.70 4.65 -13.26
C VAL A 265 15.03 4.73 -14.76
N GLN A 266 15.12 5.94 -15.33
CA GLN A 266 15.56 6.11 -16.72
C GLN A 266 17.08 5.93 -16.85
N ASN A 267 17.85 6.30 -15.82
CA ASN A 267 19.30 6.14 -15.78
C ASN A 267 19.76 5.64 -14.40
N PRO A 268 19.46 4.37 -14.05
CA PRO A 268 19.77 3.84 -12.73
C PRO A 268 21.28 3.81 -12.46
N GLN A 269 21.72 4.44 -11.37
CA GLN A 269 23.13 4.50 -10.95
C GLN A 269 23.61 3.23 -10.23
#